data_AF-A0A2K6D5M4-F1
#
_entry.id   AF-A0A2K6D5M4-F1
#
_cell.length_a   1.000
_cell.length_b   1.000
_cell.length_c   1.000
_cell.angle_alpha   90.00
_cell.angle_beta   90.00
_cell.angle_gamma   90.00
#
_symmetry.space_group_name_H-M   'P 1'
#
loop_
_entity.id
_entity.type
_entity.pdbx_description
1 polymer ?
#
loop_
_entity_poly.entity_id
_entity_poly.type
_entity_poly.pdbx_seq_one_letter_code
_entity_poly.pdbx_strand_id
1 'polypeptide(L)' 'MSVNGAVWGRVRSRLRAFPERLAACGAEAAAYGRCVQASTAPGGSLSKDLCAREFEALRSCFAAARRLHLKKKKNLGGSC' A
#
# COMPACT_ATOMS: atom_id res chain seq x y z
N MET A 1 13.75 3.50 -33.44
CA MET A 1 12.86 3.25 -32.27
C MET A 1 11.97 4.47 -32.07
N SER A 2 10.64 4.32 -32.08
CA SER A 2 9.73 5.46 -31.95
C SER A 2 9.75 6.02 -30.53
N VAL A 3 9.82 7.36 -30.40
CA VAL A 3 9.76 8.08 -29.11
C VAL A 3 8.51 7.68 -28.32
N ASN A 4 7.41 7.43 -29.02
CA ASN A 4 6.16 6.94 -28.42
C ASN A 4 6.35 5.56 -27.77
N GLY A 5 7.11 4.65 -28.40
CA GLY A 5 7.42 3.33 -27.83
C GLY A 5 8.20 3.41 -26.52
N ALA A 6 9.12 4.37 -26.39
CA ALA A 6 9.88 4.60 -25.16
C ALA A 6 9.00 5.17 -24.03
N VAL A 7 8.07 6.08 -24.35
CA VAL A 7 7.10 6.62 -23.39
C VAL A 7 6.16 5.53 -22.87
N TRP A 8 5.56 4.75 -23.77
CA TRP A 8 4.68 3.64 -23.41
C TRP A 8 5.40 2.54 -22.64
N GLY A 9 6.67 2.28 -22.96
CA GLY A 9 7.53 1.37 -22.20
C GLY A 9 7.72 1.82 -20.74
N ARG A 10 7.97 3.11 -20.51
CA ARG A 10 8.12 3.68 -19.15
C ARG A 10 6.82 3.60 -18.35
N VAL A 11 5.69 3.94 -18.97
CA VAL A 11 4.36 3.87 -18.33
C VAL A 11 4.04 2.44 -17.93
N ARG A 12 4.21 1.47 -18.84
CA ARG A 12 3.94 0.05 -18.57
C ARG A 12 4.84 -0.51 -17.47
N SER A 13 6.11 -0.09 -17.43
CA SER A 13 7.04 -0.47 -16.36
C SER A 13 6.60 0.07 -15.01
N ARG A 14 6.12 1.33 -14.96
CA ARG A 14 5.60 1.93 -13.72
C ARG A 14 4.32 1.25 -13.23
N LEU A 15 3.43 0.86 -14.14
CA LEU A 15 2.21 0.12 -13.82
C LEU A 15 2.53 -1.28 -13.28
N ARG A 16 3.51 -1.99 -13.86
CA ARG A 16 3.93 -3.32 -13.37
C ARG A 16 4.59 -3.28 -11.98
N ALA A 17 5.34 -2.23 -11.67
CA ALA A 17 5.97 -2.07 -10.36
C ALA A 17 4.99 -1.60 -9.27
N PHE A 18 3.76 -1.21 -9.62
CA PHE A 18 2.80 -0.67 -8.66
C PHE A 18 2.24 -1.72 -7.71
N PRO A 19 1.78 -2.92 -8.16
CA PRO A 19 1.36 -4.00 -7.27
C PRO A 19 2.43 -4.41 -6.26
N GLU A 20 3.69 -4.56 -6.70
CA GLU A 20 4.82 -4.92 -5.82
C GLU A 20 5.04 -3.87 -4.72
N ARG A 21 4.87 -2.58 -5.05
CA ARG A 21 4.99 -1.50 -4.07
C ARG A 21 3.84 -1.46 -3.08
N LEU A 22 2.63 -1.83 -3.50
CA LEU A 22 1.49 -1.96 -2.59
C LEU A 22 1.60 -3.20 -1.72
N ALA A 23 2.21 -4.29 -2.21
CA ALA A 23 2.44 -5.50 -1.45
C ALA A 23 3.34 -5.25 -0.22
N ALA A 24 4.23 -4.25 -0.28
CA ALA A 24 5.03 -3.81 0.88
C ALA A 24 4.18 -3.27 2.05
N CYS A 25 2.94 -2.86 1.80
CA CYS A 25 1.97 -2.41 2.82
C CYS A 25 1.05 -3.54 3.31
N GLY A 26 1.43 -4.80 3.06
CA GLY A 26 0.61 -5.97 3.38
C GLY A 26 0.30 -6.13 4.87
N ALA A 27 1.21 -5.71 5.74
CA ALA A 27 1.02 -5.78 7.19
C ALA A 27 -0.11 -4.84 7.66
N GLU A 28 -0.10 -3.59 7.18
CA GLU A 28 -1.14 -2.60 7.46
C GLU A 28 -2.47 -3.01 6.84
N ALA A 29 -2.45 -3.60 5.64
CA ALA A 29 -3.66 -4.10 4.98
C ALA A 29 -4.29 -5.26 5.76
N ALA A 30 -3.47 -6.18 6.27
CA ALA A 30 -3.93 -7.28 7.11
C ALA A 30 -4.49 -6.80 8.45
N ALA A 31 -3.89 -5.77 9.06
CA ALA A 31 -4.40 -5.17 10.29
C ALA A 31 -5.79 -4.53 10.08
N TYR A 32 -5.96 -3.75 9.01
CA TYR A 32 -7.25 -3.17 8.64
C TYR A 32 -8.29 -4.26 8.34
N GLY A 33 -7.93 -5.28 7.57
CA GLY A 33 -8.80 -6.42 7.26
C GLY A 33 -9.29 -7.15 8.51
N ARG A 34 -8.40 -7.41 9.48
CA ARG A 34 -8.77 -8.05 10.76
C ARG A 34 -9.75 -7.20 11.56
N CYS A 35 -9.54 -5.88 11.62
CA CYS A 35 -10.46 -4.97 12.30
C CYS A 35 -11.85 -5.01 11.66
N VAL A 36 -11.92 -4.88 10.32
CA VAL A 36 -13.19 -4.94 9.58
C VAL A 36 -13.88 -6.29 9.80
N GLN A 37 -13.15 -7.39 9.67
CA GLN A 37 -13.71 -8.74 9.87
C GLN A 37 -14.28 -8.92 11.28
N ALA A 38 -13.57 -8.44 12.31
CA ALA A 38 -14.05 -8.48 13.69
C ALA A 38 -15.32 -7.62 13.88
N SER A 39 -15.40 -6.45 13.25
CA SER A 39 -16.57 -5.58 13.31
C SER A 39 -17.76 -6.08 12.49
N THR A 40 -17.54 -6.94 11.50
CA THR A 40 -18.61 -7.59 10.70
C THR A 40 -18.95 -9.01 11.17
N ALA A 41 -18.41 -9.44 12.32
CA ALA A 41 -18.80 -10.71 12.93
C ALA A 41 -20.31 -10.74 13.24
N PRO A 42 -20.96 -11.90 13.39
CA PRO A 42 -22.39 -11.99 13.67
C PRO A 42 -22.79 -11.12 14.87
N GLY A 43 -23.69 -10.15 14.66
CA GLY A 43 -24.11 -9.17 15.67
C GLY A 43 -23.27 -7.89 15.73
N GLY A 44 -22.20 -7.79 14.95
CA GLY A 44 -21.37 -6.59 14.81
C GLY A 44 -21.95 -5.59 13.81
N SER A 45 -21.61 -4.31 13.99
CA SER A 45 -21.91 -3.25 13.04
C SER A 45 -20.63 -2.50 12.69
N LEU A 46 -20.35 -2.39 11.39
CA LEU A 46 -19.23 -1.59 10.89
C LEU A 46 -19.67 -0.12 10.82
N SER A 47 -19.01 0.72 11.60
CA SER A 47 -19.16 2.18 11.54
C SER A 47 -17.89 2.79 10.94
N LYS A 48 -18.04 3.97 10.32
CA LYS A 48 -17.02 4.66 9.52
C LYS A 48 -15.68 4.86 10.25
N ASP A 49 -15.70 4.97 11.58
CA ASP A 49 -14.53 5.31 12.39
C ASP A 49 -13.98 4.15 13.24
N LEU A 50 -14.63 2.97 13.21
CA LEU A 50 -14.25 1.82 14.05
C LEU A 50 -12.83 1.30 13.74
N CYS A 51 -12.44 1.31 12.47
CA CYS A 51 -11.12 0.88 12.00
C CYS A 51 -10.30 2.06 11.44
N ALA A 52 -10.58 3.28 11.89
CA ALA A 52 -9.97 4.50 11.34
C ALA A 52 -8.45 4.51 11.50
N ARG A 53 -7.95 3.99 12.62
CA ARG A 53 -6.51 3.94 12.92
C ARG A 53 -5.77 3.02 11.96
N GLU A 54 -6.30 1.82 11.74
CA GLU A 54 -5.74 0.82 10.83
C GLU A 54 -5.84 1.31 9.39
N PHE A 55 -6.94 1.97 9.04
CA PHE A 55 -7.13 2.59 7.74
C PHE A 55 -6.14 3.73 7.48
N GLU A 56 -5.87 4.58 8.47
CA GLU A 56 -4.92 5.68 8.33
C GLU A 56 -3.49 5.18 8.17
N ALA A 57 -3.10 4.13 8.90
CA ALA A 57 -1.81 3.46 8.72
C ALA A 57 -1.66 2.90 7.31
N LEU A 58 -2.67 2.18 6.80
CA LEU A 58 -2.70 1.66 5.44
C LEU A 58 -2.62 2.77 4.38
N ARG A 59 -3.42 3.82 4.53
CA ARG A 59 -3.44 4.99 3.64
C ARG A 59 -2.09 5.70 3.60
N SER A 60 -1.44 5.82 4.76
CA SER A 60 -0.11 6.42 4.89
C SER A 60 0.95 5.58 4.19
N CYS A 61 0.90 4.26 4.32
CA CYS A 61 1.79 3.35 3.61
C CYS A 61 1.61 3.46 2.08
N PHE A 62 0.36 3.46 1.58
CA PHE A 62 0.09 3.68 0.15
C PHE A 62 0.59 5.04 -0.35
N ALA A 63 0.44 6.10 0.43
CA ALA A 63 0.97 7.42 0.09
C ALA A 63 2.52 7.45 0.07
N ALA A 64 3.18 6.62 0.87
CA ALA A 64 4.63 6.44 0.85
C ALA A 64 5.08 5.58 -0.35
N ALA A 65 4.40 4.46 -0.63
CA ALA A 65 4.66 3.56 -1.76
C ALA A 65 4.48 4.26 -3.12
N ARG A 66 3.55 5.21 -3.21
CA ARG A 66 3.36 6.07 -4.40
C ARG A 66 4.51 7.04 -4.63
N ARG A 67 5.22 7.47 -3.56
CA ARG A 67 6.30 8.47 -3.58
C ARG A 67 7.70 7.88 -3.81
N LEU A 68 7.85 7.00 -4.80
CA LEU A 68 9.18 6.53 -5.20
C LEU A 68 9.84 7.51 -6.18
N HIS A 69 10.38 8.59 -5.59
CA HIS A 69 11.61 9.23 -6.04
C HIS A 69 12.46 9.85 -4.92
N LEU A 70 12.04 9.81 -3.65
CA LEU A 70 12.77 10.54 -2.57
C LEU A 70 13.19 9.69 -1.36
N LYS A 71 12.88 8.40 -1.28
CA LYS A 71 13.29 7.54 -0.14
C LYS A 71 14.06 6.29 -0.57
N LYS A 72 15.04 6.45 -1.45
CA LYS A 72 16.13 5.45 -1.62
C LYS A 72 17.09 5.41 -0.41
N LYS A 73 16.77 6.08 0.69
CA LYS A 73 17.46 5.97 1.98
C LYS A 73 16.45 5.96 3.13
N LYS A 74 16.15 4.78 3.66
CA LYS A 74 16.12 4.51 5.11
C LYS A 74 16.03 3.00 5.30
N ASN A 75 17.18 2.43 5.69
CA ASN A 75 17.41 1.14 6.33
C ASN A 75 17.43 -0.07 5.37
N LEU A 76 18.57 -0.60 4.88
CA LEU A 76 19.68 -1.24 5.61
C LEU A 76 19.62 -1.12 7.14
N GLY A 77 19.09 -2.14 7.80
CA GLY A 77 19.33 -2.36 9.24
C GLY A 77 18.29 -3.23 9.93
N GLY A 78 18.66 -4.51 10.13
CA GLY A 78 18.02 -5.51 11.02
C GLY A 78 17.29 -6.60 10.25
N SER A 79 17.70 -7.89 10.18
CA SER A 79 18.28 -8.79 11.20
C SER A 79 17.53 -8.66 12.53
N CYS A 80 16.78 -9.65 13.02
CA CYS A 80 16.84 -11.10 12.85
C CYS A 80 15.45 -11.69 12.59
#